data_AF-A0AAP0BEL6-F1
#
_entry.id   AF-A0AAP0BEL6-F1
#
_cell.length_a   1.000
_cell.length_b   1.000
_cell.length_c   1.000
_cell.angle_alpha   90.00
_cell.angle_beta   90.00
_cell.angle_gamma   90.00
#
_symmetry.space_group_name_H-M   'P 1'
#
loop_
_entity.id
_entity.type
_entity.pdbx_description
1 polymer ?
#
loop_
_entity_poly.entity_id
_entity_poly.type
_entity_poly.pdbx_seq_one_letter_code
_entity_poly.pdbx_strand_id
1 'polypeptide(L)'
;MEVDSANCECCGLREDCTQAYIAQVKASFDGKWLCGLCAEAVRDEMKNCKKEEEEKTEDAMKAHMSFCSTFRSNPAVRVADGMRQMLRRRSSDLPTSKKTASFSPSSSSVKKKK
;
A
#
# COMPACT_ATOMS: atom_id res chain seq x y z
N MET A 1 25.56 -17.54 24.97
CA MET A 1 24.95 -17.43 23.62
C MET A 1 25.24 -16.02 23.13
N GLU A 2 25.87 -15.90 21.97
CA GLU A 2 26.11 -14.62 21.32
C GLU A 2 24.80 -14.11 20.70
N VAL A 3 24.53 -12.83 20.89
CA VAL A 3 23.32 -12.14 20.44
C VAL A 3 23.75 -11.00 19.54
N ASP A 4 23.21 -10.96 18.34
CA ASP A 4 23.45 -9.95 17.32
C ASP A 4 22.14 -9.21 17.00
N SER A 5 22.23 -7.91 16.74
CA SER A 5 21.10 -7.12 16.23
C SER A 5 21.01 -7.26 14.71
N ALA A 6 19.84 -7.66 14.20
CA ALA A 6 19.58 -7.81 12.77
C ALA A 6 18.37 -6.96 12.33
N ASN A 7 18.38 -6.49 11.07
CA ASN A 7 17.36 -5.61 10.50
C ASN A 7 16.56 -6.32 9.40
N CYS A 8 15.23 -6.28 9.49
CA CYS A 8 14.37 -7.17 8.73
C CYS A 8 14.31 -6.68 7.30
N GLU A 9 14.63 -7.56 6.35
CA GLU A 9 14.65 -7.16 4.94
C GLU A 9 13.24 -6.80 4.45
N CYS A 10 12.21 -7.41 5.04
CA CYS A 10 10.80 -7.16 4.72
C CYS A 10 10.26 -5.84 5.29
N CYS A 11 10.37 -5.61 6.60
CA CYS A 11 9.71 -4.47 7.27
C CYS A 11 10.68 -3.45 7.88
N GLY A 12 11.97 -3.77 7.96
CA GLY A 12 12.99 -2.90 8.58
C GLY A 12 13.03 -2.95 10.11
N LEU A 13 12.18 -3.76 10.76
CA LEU A 13 12.22 -3.95 12.21
C LEU A 13 13.58 -4.52 12.62
N ARG A 14 14.17 -3.96 13.68
CA ARG A 14 15.40 -4.45 14.30
C ARG A 14 15.07 -5.38 15.45
N GLU A 15 15.66 -6.58 15.48
CA GLU A 15 15.51 -7.53 16.58
C GLU A 15 16.89 -8.02 17.04
N ASP A 16 17.02 -8.28 18.33
CA ASP A 16 18.21 -8.89 18.93
C ASP A 16 18.00 -10.40 18.98
N CYS A 17 18.83 -11.16 18.28
CA CYS A 17 18.65 -12.58 18.04
C CYS A 17 19.96 -13.34 18.23
N THR A 18 19.89 -14.63 18.55
CA THR A 18 21.10 -15.47 18.59
C THR A 18 21.62 -15.75 17.18
N GLN A 19 22.94 -15.91 17.02
CA GLN A 19 23.55 -16.27 15.73
C GLN A 19 22.89 -17.49 15.09
N ALA A 20 22.60 -18.50 15.93
CA ALA A 20 21.98 -19.75 15.51
C ALA A 20 20.58 -19.52 14.94
N TYR A 21 19.78 -18.67 15.58
CA TYR A 21 18.45 -18.34 15.08
C TYR A 21 18.51 -17.54 13.77
N ILE A 22 19.40 -16.55 13.68
CA ILE A 22 19.63 -15.78 12.43
C ILE A 22 19.99 -16.71 11.28
N ALA A 23 20.94 -17.64 11.51
CA ALA A 23 21.36 -18.61 10.49
C ALA A 23 20.22 -19.54 10.05
N GLN A 24 19.43 -20.04 11.00
CA GLN A 24 18.27 -20.89 10.71
C GLN A 24 17.22 -20.17 9.86
N VAL A 25 16.91 -18.92 10.21
CA VAL A 25 15.96 -18.09 9.44
C VAL A 25 16.49 -17.86 8.02
N LYS A 26 17.76 -17.46 7.87
CA LYS A 26 18.37 -17.26 6.56
C LYS A 26 18.36 -18.52 5.69
N ALA A 27 18.59 -19.70 6.28
CA ALA A 27 18.52 -20.96 5.56
C ALA A 27 17.11 -21.29 5.05
N SER A 28 16.07 -20.75 5.67
CA SER A 28 14.66 -21.01 5.32
C SER A 28 14.09 -20.02 4.28
N PHE A 29 14.77 -18.91 4.01
CA PHE A 29 14.23 -17.77 3.26
C PHE A 29 15.25 -17.16 2.30
N ASP A 30 15.86 -17.98 1.44
CA ASP A 30 16.82 -17.53 0.39
C ASP A 30 17.98 -16.66 0.91
N GLY A 31 18.49 -16.97 2.10
CA GLY A 31 19.58 -16.23 2.73
C GLY A 31 19.15 -14.90 3.38
N LYS A 32 17.86 -14.55 3.31
CA LYS A 32 17.32 -13.29 3.83
C LYS A 32 16.95 -13.42 5.29
N TRP A 33 17.25 -12.39 6.08
CA TRP A 33 16.78 -12.32 7.46
C TRP A 33 15.40 -11.67 7.54
N LEU A 34 14.46 -12.38 8.18
CA LEU A 34 13.11 -11.91 8.49
C LEU A 34 12.94 -11.85 10.00
N CYS A 35 12.27 -10.80 10.48
CA CYS A 35 11.84 -10.74 11.87
C CYS A 35 10.82 -11.84 12.19
N GLY A 36 10.64 -12.17 13.47
CA GLY A 36 9.75 -13.27 13.89
C GLY A 36 8.35 -13.19 13.29
N LEU A 37 7.76 -11.99 13.21
CA LEU A 37 6.44 -11.76 12.64
C LEU A 37 6.38 -11.95 11.13
N CYS A 38 7.37 -11.46 10.38
CA CYS A 38 7.42 -11.64 8.93
C CYS A 38 7.71 -13.10 8.57
N ALA A 39 8.55 -13.79 9.35
CA ALA A 39 8.84 -15.21 9.16
C ALA A 39 7.57 -16.07 9.33
N GLU A 40 6.75 -15.81 10.35
CA GLU A 40 5.47 -16.52 10.51
C GLU A 40 4.49 -16.22 9.38
N ALA A 41 4.38 -14.94 8.98
CA ALA A 41 3.49 -14.56 7.88
C ALA A 41 3.87 -15.28 6.57
N VAL A 42 5.16 -15.32 6.21
CA VAL A 42 5.63 -16.06 5.02
C VAL A 42 5.37 -17.56 5.14
N ARG A 43 5.59 -18.17 6.33
CA ARG A 43 5.28 -19.59 6.57
C ARG A 43 3.79 -19.90 6.38
N ASP A 44 2.91 -18.98 6.72
CA ASP A 44 1.47 -19.15 6.54
C ASP A 44 1.07 -19.06 5.06
N GLU A 45 1.62 -18.09 4.32
CA GLU A 45 1.45 -17.96 2.86
C GLU A 45 1.96 -19.22 2.12
N MET A 46 3.09 -19.77 2.58
CA MET A 46 3.57 -21.07 2.10
C MET A 46 2.49 -22.13 2.34
N LYS A 47 2.01 -22.38 3.56
CA LYS A 47 1.03 -23.46 3.81
C LYS A 47 -0.19 -23.43 2.87
N ASN A 48 -0.62 -22.24 2.44
CA ASN A 48 -1.75 -22.06 1.54
C ASN A 48 -1.42 -22.29 0.04
N CYS A 49 -0.15 -22.34 -0.35
CA CYS A 49 0.28 -22.56 -1.73
C CYS A 49 0.35 -24.07 -2.10
N LYS A 50 -0.26 -24.43 -3.24
CA LYS A 50 -0.29 -25.81 -3.79
C LYS A 50 0.89 -26.16 -4.72
N LYS A 51 1.88 -25.27 -4.82
CA LYS A 51 3.07 -25.43 -5.69
C LYS A 51 4.15 -26.31 -5.04
N GLU A 52 5.14 -26.73 -5.84
CA GLU A 52 6.34 -27.41 -5.36
C GLU A 52 7.14 -26.54 -4.37
N GLU A 53 7.89 -27.18 -3.48
CA GLU A 53 8.39 -26.58 -2.23
C GLU A 53 9.36 -25.39 -2.44
N GLU A 54 10.16 -25.43 -3.51
CA GLU A 54 11.15 -24.41 -3.82
C GLU A 54 10.50 -23.14 -4.41
N GLU A 55 9.63 -23.29 -5.43
CA GLU A 55 8.89 -22.17 -6.03
C GLU A 55 7.95 -21.48 -5.01
N LYS A 56 7.41 -22.29 -4.09
CA LYS A 56 6.50 -21.87 -3.04
C LYS A 56 7.13 -20.89 -2.05
N THR A 57 8.42 -21.03 -1.78
CA THR A 57 9.13 -20.18 -0.81
C THR A 57 9.35 -18.79 -1.37
N GLU A 58 9.91 -18.70 -2.58
CA GLU A 58 10.16 -17.43 -3.24
C GLU A 58 8.86 -16.65 -3.48
N ASP A 59 7.80 -17.33 -3.96
CA ASP A 59 6.52 -16.70 -4.29
C ASP A 59 5.81 -16.17 -3.03
N ALA A 60 5.81 -16.93 -1.93
CA ALA A 60 5.28 -16.50 -0.64
C ALA A 60 6.05 -15.30 -0.08
N MET A 61 7.38 -15.32 -0.16
CA MET A 61 8.22 -14.20 0.25
C MET A 61 7.92 -12.94 -0.58
N LYS A 62 7.82 -13.08 -1.90
CA LYS A 62 7.52 -11.98 -2.82
C LYS A 62 6.16 -11.37 -2.55
N ALA A 63 5.14 -12.19 -2.34
CA ALA A 63 3.80 -11.75 -1.97
C ALA A 63 3.82 -10.93 -0.66
N HIS A 64 4.47 -11.47 0.37
CA HIS A 64 4.56 -10.81 1.67
C HIS A 64 5.38 -9.50 1.63
N MET A 65 6.52 -9.49 0.94
CA MET A 65 7.36 -8.28 0.81
C MET A 65 6.63 -7.17 0.04
N SER A 66 5.89 -7.52 -1.02
CA SER A 66 5.05 -6.58 -1.76
C SER A 66 3.98 -5.97 -0.86
N PHE A 67 3.27 -6.81 -0.10
CA PHE A 67 2.27 -6.35 0.86
C PHE A 67 2.90 -5.42 1.91
N CYS A 68 3.97 -5.86 2.57
CA CYS A 68 4.61 -5.11 3.65
C CYS A 68 5.16 -3.75 3.18
N SER A 69 5.66 -3.66 1.94
CA SER A 69 6.13 -2.41 1.36
C SER A 69 5.06 -1.30 1.35
N THR A 70 3.78 -1.67 1.24
CA THR A 70 2.66 -0.72 1.27
C THR A 70 2.47 -0.08 2.66
N PHE A 71 2.87 -0.79 3.71
CA PHE A 71 2.75 -0.36 5.11
C PHE A 71 4.04 0.25 5.69
N ARG A 72 5.16 0.19 4.96
CA ARG A 72 6.38 0.94 5.30
C ARG A 72 6.16 2.47 5.31
N SER A 73 5.13 2.94 4.62
CA SER A 73 4.71 4.33 4.61
C SER A 73 4.13 4.76 5.96
N ASN A 74 4.33 6.02 6.35
CA ASN A 74 3.67 6.57 7.54
C ASN A 74 2.15 6.36 7.44
N PRO A 75 1.50 5.69 8.42
CA PRO A 75 0.07 5.37 8.37
C PRO A 75 -0.79 6.63 8.17
N ALA A 76 -0.35 7.79 8.65
CA ALA A 76 -1.02 9.06 8.44
C ALA A 76 -1.15 9.44 6.96
N VAL A 77 -0.20 9.04 6.09
CA VAL A 77 -0.27 9.29 4.64
C VAL A 77 -1.44 8.54 4.03
N ARG A 78 -1.65 7.28 4.42
CA ARG A 78 -2.77 6.45 3.93
C ARG A 78 -4.11 6.96 4.43
N VAL A 79 -4.17 7.38 5.70
CA VAL A 79 -5.37 8.03 6.27
C VAL A 79 -5.68 9.32 5.50
N ALA A 80 -4.68 10.18 5.29
CA ALA A 80 -4.84 11.41 4.52
C ALA A 80 -5.29 11.13 3.08
N ASP A 81 -4.78 10.07 2.46
CA ASP A 81 -5.20 9.69 1.10
C ASP A 81 -6.64 9.21 1.03
N GLY A 82 -7.07 8.41 2.01
CA GLY A 82 -8.47 8.05 2.18
C GLY A 82 -9.37 9.28 2.35
N MET A 83 -8.96 10.24 3.19
CA MET A 83 -9.68 11.51 3.36
C MET A 83 -9.75 12.30 2.06
N ARG A 84 -8.64 12.41 1.32
CA ARG A 84 -8.61 13.08 0.01
C ARG A 84 -9.55 12.43 -0.99
N GLN A 85 -9.60 11.10 -1.03
CA GLN A 85 -10.48 10.37 -1.94
C GLN A 85 -11.97 10.58 -1.58
N MET A 86 -12.31 10.57 -0.29
CA MET A 86 -13.67 10.85 0.18
C MET A 86 -14.12 12.27 -0.18
N LEU A 87 -13.27 13.28 0.05
CA LEU A 87 -13.59 14.67 -0.31
C LEU A 87 -13.75 14.84 -1.82
N ARG A 88 -12.87 14.23 -2.63
CA ARG A 88 -12.94 14.28 -4.10
C ARG A 88 -14.24 13.67 -4.65
N ARG A 89 -14.65 12.51 -4.12
CA ARG A 89 -15.92 11.86 -4.48
C ARG A 89 -17.10 12.78 -4.16
N ARG A 90 -17.11 13.36 -2.95
CA ARG A 90 -18.18 14.27 -2.51
C ARG A 90 -18.29 15.54 -3.37
N SER A 91 -17.19 16.06 -3.89
CA SER A 91 -17.21 17.19 -4.84
C SER A 91 -17.73 16.83 -6.25
N SER A 92 -17.78 15.55 -6.62
CA SER A 92 -18.37 15.10 -7.89
C SER A 92 -19.90 14.93 -7.81
N ASP A 93 -20.43 14.67 -6.62
CA ASP A 93 -21.87 14.48 -6.37
C ASP A 93 -22.59 15.78 -5.95
N LEU A 94 -21.85 16.88 -5.79
CA LEU A 94 -22.47 18.20 -5.69
C LEU A 94 -23.03 18.55 -7.07
N PRO A 95 -24.35 18.82 -7.21
CA PRO A 95 -24.84 19.39 -8.45
C PRO A 95 -24.04 20.68 -8.65
N THR A 96 -23.31 20.76 -9.76
CA THR A 96 -22.67 21.98 -10.22
C THR A 96 -23.67 23.10 -9.96
N SER A 97 -23.37 23.96 -8.99
CA SER A 97 -24.19 25.13 -8.74
C SER A 97 -24.14 25.88 -10.05
N LYS A 98 -25.23 25.80 -10.81
CA LYS A 98 -25.36 26.36 -12.15
C LYS A 98 -24.75 27.75 -12.05
N LYS A 99 -23.70 28.00 -12.83
CA LYS A 99 -23.28 29.38 -13.06
C LYS A 99 -24.54 30.10 -13.51
N THR A 100 -25.09 30.95 -12.65
CA THR A 100 -26.09 31.93 -13.02
C THR A 100 -25.36 32.92 -13.91
N ALA A 101 -25.17 32.53 -15.17
CA ALA A 101 -24.83 33.45 -16.23
C ALA A 101 -25.98 34.45 -16.29
N SER A 102 -25.66 35.65 -15.83
CA SER A 102 -26.39 36.89 -15.94
C SER A 102 -27.30 36.94 -17.18
N PHE A 103 -28.56 37.29 -16.93
CA PHE A 103 -29.55 37.72 -17.91
C PHE A 103 -28.91 38.54 -19.04
N SER A 104 -28.95 37.99 -20.26
CA SER A 104 -28.72 38.76 -21.49
C SER A 104 -30.08 39.24 -22.00
N PRO A 105 -30.30 40.54 -22.23
CA PRO A 105 -31.54 41.04 -22.79
C PRO A 105 -31.55 40.82 -24.30
N SER A 106 -32.64 40.23 -24.80
CA SER A 106 -32.91 40.03 -26.22
C SER A 106 -33.09 41.39 -26.91
N SER A 107 -32.21 41.76 -27.83
CA SER A 107 -32.42 42.91 -28.72
C SER A 107 -33.41 42.53 -29.83
N SER A 108 -34.63 43.06 -29.76
CA SER A 108 -35.62 42.99 -30.84
C SER A 108 -35.29 44.03 -31.91
N SER A 109 -34.98 43.56 -33.12
CA SER A 109 -34.74 44.38 -34.31
C SER A 109 -36.04 45.05 -34.78
N VAL A 110 -36.20 46.35 -34.50
CA VAL A 110 -37.26 47.18 -35.12
C VAL A 110 -36.70 47.77 -36.42
N LYS A 111 -37.12 47.23 -37.57
CA LYS A 111 -36.84 47.81 -38.90
C LYS A 111 -37.62 49.12 -39.05
N LYS A 112 -36.93 50.26 -39.11
CA LYS A 112 -37.50 51.56 -39.50
C LYS A 112 -37.78 51.56 -41.02
N LYS A 113 -39.03 51.84 -41.39
CA LYS A 113 -39.46 52.24 -42.74
C LYS A 113 -38.75 53.55 -43.14
N LYS A 114 -38.26 53.61 -44.37
CA LYS A 114 -38.04 54.85 -45.13
C LYS A 114 -38.86 54.72 -46.40
#